data_AF-A0A143YHE2-F1
#
_entry.id   AF-A0A143YHE2-F1
#
_cell.length_a   1.000
_cell.length_b   1.000
_cell.length_c   1.000
_cell.angle_alpha   90.00
_cell.angle_beta   90.00
_cell.angle_gamma   90.00
#
_symmetry.space_group_name_H-M   'P 1'
#
loop_
_entity.id
_entity.type
_entity.pdbx_description
1 polymer ?
#
loop_
_entity_poly.entity_id
_entity_poly.type
_entity_poly.pdbx_seq_one_letter_code
_entity_poly.pdbx_strand_id
1 'polypeptide(L)' 'MFQSKNNRYVTRRVAEDVPIATQLFLWSLIDNQVQKGNALDYFQKFELKATAKGQEKNTG' A
#
# COMPACT_ATOMS: atom_id res chain seq x y z
N MET A 1 15.69 -2.26 -5.68
CA MET A 1 14.56 -3.16 -5.41
C MET A 1 13.24 -2.62 -5.94
N PHE A 2 12.79 -1.42 -5.52
CA PHE A 2 11.48 -0.86 -5.91
C PHE A 2 11.43 -0.08 -7.23
N GLN A 3 12.49 -0.12 -8.05
CA GLN A 3 12.57 0.65 -9.30
C GLN A 3 11.72 0.07 -10.44
N SER A 4 11.38 -1.22 -10.37
CA SER A 4 10.51 -1.90 -11.31
C SER A 4 9.06 -1.86 -10.83
N LYS A 5 8.14 -1.43 -11.70
CA LYS A 5 6.69 -1.44 -11.43
C LYS A 5 5.97 -2.67 -11.99
N ASN A 6 6.69 -3.54 -12.68
CA ASN A 6 6.07 -4.51 -13.60
C ASN A 6 5.41 -5.70 -12.86
N ASN A 7 5.73 -5.92 -11.59
CA ASN A 7 5.23 -7.05 -10.80
C ASN A 7 4.99 -6.64 -9.33
N ARG A 8 3.86 -5.99 -9.04
CA ARG A 8 3.40 -5.75 -7.66
C ARG A 8 2.41 -6.82 -7.26
N TYR A 9 2.72 -7.53 -6.20
CA TYR A 9 1.87 -8.56 -5.65
C TYR A 9 1.43 -8.17 -4.24
N VAL A 10 0.21 -8.57 -3.90
CA VAL A 10 -0.32 -8.50 -2.56
C VAL A 10 -0.68 -9.92 -2.12
N THR A 11 -0.56 -10.20 -0.82
CA THR A 11 -1.03 -11.47 -0.29
C THR A 11 -2.55 -11.51 -0.30
N ARG A 12 -3.14 -12.71 -0.40
CA ARG A 12 -4.60 -12.90 -0.43
C ARG A 12 -5.31 -12.15 0.69
N ARG A 13 -4.81 -12.25 1.92
CA ARG A 13 -5.41 -11.56 3.08
C ARG A 13 -5.39 -10.04 2.92
N VAL A 14 -4.31 -9.46 2.38
CA VAL A 14 -4.26 -8.01 2.11
C VAL A 14 -5.28 -7.63 1.05
N ALA A 15 -5.45 -8.45 0.01
CA ALA A 15 -6.45 -8.21 -1.03
C ALA A 15 -7.89 -8.26 -0.50
N GLU A 16 -8.17 -9.12 0.48
CA GLU A 16 -9.49 -9.30 1.09
C GLU A 16 -9.80 -8.23 2.17
N ASP A 17 -8.82 -7.87 3.01
CA ASP A 17 -9.05 -7.04 4.20
C ASP A 17 -8.78 -5.54 3.98
N VAL A 18 -7.95 -5.18 3.00
CA VAL A 18 -7.53 -3.80 2.77
C VAL A 18 -8.18 -3.27 1.49
N PRO A 19 -8.90 -2.13 1.52
CA PRO A 19 -9.47 -1.54 0.31
C PRO A 19 -8.42 -1.31 -0.78
N ILE A 20 -8.78 -1.60 -2.04
CA ILE A 20 -7.85 -1.49 -3.18
C ILE A 20 -7.22 -0.10 -3.30
N ALA A 21 -7.99 0.95 -3.01
CA ALA A 21 -7.50 2.33 -3.00
C ALA A 21 -6.37 2.52 -1.97
N THR A 22 -6.50 1.94 -0.78
CA THR A 22 -5.44 1.96 0.24
C THR A 22 -4.22 1.17 -0.23
N GLN A 23 -4.39 0.00 -0.86
CA GLN A 23 -3.26 -0.77 -1.40
C GLN A 23 -2.47 0.02 -2.46
N LEU A 24 -3.15 0.65 -3.41
CA LEU A 24 -2.54 1.50 -4.43
C LEU A 24 -1.84 2.72 -3.83
N PHE A 25 -2.44 3.31 -2.80
CA PHE A 25 -1.85 4.42 -2.06
C PHE A 25 -0.55 4.01 -1.34
N LEU A 26 -0.52 2.85 -0.68
CA LEU A 26 0.71 2.36 -0.04
C LEU A 26 1.84 2.16 -1.07
N TRP A 27 1.52 1.62 -2.25
CA TRP A 27 2.48 1.50 -3.33
C TRP A 27 2.98 2.85 -3.85
N SER A 28 2.11 3.86 -3.94
CA SER A 28 2.50 5.20 -4.39
C SER A 28 3.42 5.91 -3.39
N LEU A 29 3.26 5.66 -2.08
CA LEU A 29 4.17 6.16 -1.06
C LEU A 29 5.60 5.64 -1.27
N ILE A 30 5.76 4.36 -1.59
CA ILE A 30 7.07 3.78 -1.91
C ILE A 30 7.61 4.39 -3.20
N ASP A 31 6.79 4.52 -4.25
CA ASP A 31 7.19 5.15 -5.52
C ASP A 31 7.72 6.57 -5.33
N ASN A 32 7.02 7.38 -4.53
CA ASN A 32 7.41 8.76 -4.26
C ASN A 32 8.80 8.85 -3.61
N GLN A 33 9.13 7.92 -2.72
CA GLN A 33 10.43 7.90 -2.07
C GLN A 33 11.54 7.46 -3.03
N VAL A 34 11.26 6.48 -3.90
CA VAL A 34 12.17 6.07 -4.98
C VAL A 34 12.44 7.23 -5.93
N GLN A 35 11.41 7.96 -6.35
CA GLN A 35 11.53 9.11 -7.26
C GLN A 35 12.39 10.23 -6.68
N LYS A 36 12.36 10.42 -5.35
CA LYS A 36 13.22 11.39 -4.64
C LYS A 36 14.68 10.94 -4.51
N GLY A 37 15.02 9.73 -4.94
CA GLY A 37 16.38 9.17 -4.81
C GLY A 37 16.72 8.72 -3.39
N ASN A 38 15.74 8.55 -2.51
CA ASN A 38 15.99 8.11 -1.15
C ASN A 38 16.39 6.63 -1.12
N ALA A 39 17.41 6.30 -0.32
CA ALA A 39 17.72 4.91 0.00
C ALA A 39 16.59 4.32 0.86
N LEU A 40 15.97 3.25 0.36
CA LEU A 40 14.93 2.51 1.06
C LEU A 40 15.44 1.13 1.44
N ASP A 41 15.12 0.71 2.66
CA ASP A 41 15.30 -0.66 3.11
C ASP A 41 14.43 -1.63 2.28
N TYR A 42 14.81 -2.90 2.18
CA TYR A 42 14.01 -3.88 1.45
C TYR A 42 12.66 -4.17 2.12
N PHE A 43 12.52 -3.92 3.43
CA PHE A 43 11.32 -4.19 4.21
C PHE A 43 10.64 -2.89 4.69
N GLN A 44 9.53 -2.53 4.04
CA GLN A 44 8.74 -1.35 4.36
C GLN A 44 7.59 -1.73 5.32
N LYS A 45 7.48 -1.04 6.46
CA LYS A 45 6.42 -1.25 7.45
C LYS A 45 5.43 -0.10 7.44
N PHE A 46 4.15 -0.42 7.29
CA PHE A 46 3.04 0.51 7.41
C PHE A 46 2.11 0.08 8.55
N GLU A 47 1.63 1.04 9.33
CA GLU A 47 0.62 0.81 10.37
C GLU A 47 -0.68 1.48 9.91
N LEU A 48 -1.73 0.68 9.72
CA LEU A 48 -3.04 1.16 9.31
C LEU A 48 -3.95 1.24 10.53
N LYS A 49 -4.63 2.37 10.69
CA LYS A 49 -5.65 2.57 11.73
C LYS A 49 -6.99 2.88 11.08
N ALA A 50 -7.95 1.98 11.27
CA ALA A 50 -9.32 2.25 10.89
C ALA A 50 -9.88 3.36 11.79
N THR A 51 -10.46 4.39 11.19
CA THR A 51 -11.17 5.45 11.92
C THR A 51 -12.65 5.37 11.59
N ALA A 52 -13.51 5.89 12.47
CA ALA A 52 -14.96 5.91 12.26
C ALA A 52 -15.41 6.61 10.96
N LYS A 53 -14.54 7.45 10.35
CA LYS A 53 -14.79 8.12 9.08
C LYS A 53 -14.22 7.39 7.85
N GLY A 54 -13.39 6.37 8.05
CA GLY A 54 -12.61 5.72 6.99
C GLY A 54 -13.10 4.34 6.56
N GLN A 55 -14.24 3.87 7.08
CA GLN A 55 -14.83 2.62 6.63
C GLN A 55 -15.82 2.91 5.49
N GLU A 56 -15.45 2.55 4.25
CA GLU A 56 -16.48 2.28 3.24
C GLU A 56 -17.36 1.15 3.78
N LYS A 57 -18.62 1.46 4.07
CA LYS A 57 -19.59 0.44 4.45
C LYS A 57 -19.84 -0.42 3.22
N ASN A 58 -19.24 -1.62 3.19
CA ASN A 58 -19.68 -2.69 2.32
C ASN A 58 -21.11 -3.06 2.71
N THR A 59 -22.08 -2.39 2.08
CA THR A 59 -23.49 -2.74 2.19
C THR A 59 -23.72 -3.77 1.09
N GLY A 60 -23.62 -5.04 1.46
CA GLY A 60 -24.06 -6.17 0.62
C GLY A 60 -25.56 -6.36 0.70
#